data_AF-A0A6C0HJZ8-F1
#
_entry.id   AF-A0A6C0HJZ8-F1
#
_cell.length_a   1.000
_cell.length_b   1.000
_cell.length_c   1.000
_cell.angle_alpha   90.00
_cell.angle_beta   90.00
_cell.angle_gamma   90.00
#
_symmetry.space_group_name_H-M   'P 1'
#
loop_
_entity.id
_entity.type
_entity.pdbx_description
1 polymer ?
#
loop_
_entity_poly.entity_id
_entity_poly.type
_entity_poly.pdbx_seq_one_letter_code
_entity_poly.pdbx_strand_id
1 'polypeptide(L)'
;MVRFTCPPGVFCLSDGILLVLGVGLLFLLIVIYLMKISPSPTIIMPKQPMQMIQQGGDSRYDRAPQPLQDAWPTAEFPPRGGLTSMPINIPTQGLPDRFQSIGIIKADNQVLPLYGRRTAGSRDRWNYYTRTDTYNPVPVPVQFGRRDCMSDTGCQEIMSGESIHIDALGKEGKTNIYQMDGPKYIPGLI
;
A
#
# COMPACT_ATOMS: atom_id res chain seq x y z
N MET A 1 42.23 65.88 -35.45
CA MET A 1 41.99 64.43 -35.64
C MET A 1 43.07 63.67 -34.88
N VAL A 2 42.75 63.14 -33.70
CA VAL A 2 43.71 62.41 -32.85
C VAL A 2 43.59 60.93 -33.21
N ARG A 3 44.62 60.35 -33.82
CA ARG A 3 44.71 58.90 -34.05
C ARG A 3 45.19 58.23 -32.77
N PHE A 4 44.31 57.52 -32.08
CA PHE A 4 44.70 56.63 -30.97
C PHE A 4 45.47 55.44 -31.56
N THR A 5 46.77 55.43 -31.35
CA THR A 5 47.66 54.35 -31.77
C THR A 5 47.95 53.53 -30.52
N CYS A 6 47.44 52.30 -30.43
CA CYS A 6 47.71 51.45 -29.27
C CYS A 6 49.11 50.82 -29.38
N PRO A 7 49.81 50.66 -28.25
CA PRO A 7 51.08 49.94 -28.19
C PRO A 7 50.90 48.45 -28.52
N PRO A 8 51.93 47.77 -29.06
CA PRO A 8 51.84 46.37 -29.46
C PRO A 8 51.63 45.46 -28.23
N GLY A 9 50.59 44.62 -28.27
CA GLY A 9 50.29 43.63 -27.23
C GLY A 9 48.96 43.83 -26.49
N VAL A 10 48.20 44.89 -26.78
CA VAL A 10 46.86 45.13 -26.18
C VAL A 10 45.79 45.33 -27.24
N PHE A 11 44.63 44.68 -27.08
CA PHE A 11 43.48 44.86 -27.98
C PHE A 11 42.88 46.27 -27.80
N CYS A 12 42.90 47.10 -28.84
CA CYS A 12 42.22 48.40 -28.81
C CYS A 12 40.71 48.17 -28.74
N LEU A 13 40.08 48.59 -27.65
CA LEU A 13 38.63 48.58 -27.51
C LEU A 13 38.05 49.78 -28.25
N SER A 14 37.99 49.69 -29.59
CA SER A 14 37.27 50.64 -30.44
C SER A 14 35.75 50.45 -30.23
N ASP A 15 34.96 51.52 -30.32
CA ASP A 15 33.50 51.48 -30.14
C ASP A 15 32.83 50.44 -31.06
N GLY A 16 33.39 50.21 -32.26
CA GLY A 16 32.90 49.16 -33.17
C GLY A 16 33.15 47.73 -32.67
N ILE A 17 34.27 47.47 -31.98
CA ILE A 17 34.59 46.13 -31.46
C ILE A 17 33.75 45.83 -30.22
N LEU A 18 33.45 46.84 -29.40
CA LEU A 18 32.58 46.70 -28.23
C LEU A 18 31.14 46.34 -28.63
N LEU A 19 30.62 46.96 -29.69
CA LEU A 19 29.29 46.62 -30.24
C LEU A 19 29.23 45.18 -30.77
N VAL A 20 30.27 44.72 -31.49
CA VAL A 20 30.31 43.36 -32.04
C VAL A 20 30.39 42.31 -30.92
N LEU A 21 31.19 42.55 -29.89
CA LEU A 21 31.26 41.67 -28.72
C LEU A 21 29.95 41.63 -27.93
N GLY A 22 29.28 42.78 -27.77
CA GLY A 22 27.98 42.86 -27.10
C GLY A 22 26.88 42.09 -27.82
N VAL A 23 26.77 42.25 -29.15
CA VAL A 23 25.80 41.50 -29.97
C VAL A 23 26.12 40.01 -29.98
N GLY A 24 27.40 39.64 -30.05
CA GLY A 24 27.83 38.24 -29.97
C GLY A 24 27.46 37.57 -28.65
N LEU A 25 27.65 38.26 -27.52
CA LEU A 25 27.26 37.77 -26.19
C LEU A 25 25.74 37.60 -26.06
N LEU A 26 24.96 38.57 -26.56
CA LEU A 26 23.50 38.49 -26.53
C LEU A 26 22.98 37.31 -27.37
N PHE A 27 23.54 37.10 -28.56
CA PHE A 27 23.22 35.95 -29.41
C PHE A 27 23.55 34.62 -28.71
N LEU A 28 24.70 34.54 -28.05
CA LEU A 28 25.13 33.34 -27.32
C LEU A 28 24.17 33.02 -26.16
N LEU A 29 23.74 34.05 -25.40
CA LEU A 29 22.75 33.88 -24.33
C LEU A 29 21.38 33.40 -24.85
N ILE A 30 20.93 33.93 -25.99
CA ILE A 30 19.67 33.50 -26.62
C ILE A 30 19.76 32.02 -27.05
N VAL A 31 20.87 31.59 -27.65
CA VAL A 31 21.06 30.19 -28.04
C VAL A 31 21.04 29.24 -26.84
N ILE A 32 21.68 29.61 -25.73
CA ILE A 32 21.65 28.81 -24.48
C ILE A 32 20.22 28.71 -23.94
N TYR A 33 19.45 29.80 -23.98
CA TYR A 33 18.06 29.80 -23.54
C TYR A 33 17.19 28.86 -24.38
N LEU A 34 17.37 28.88 -25.72
CA LEU A 34 16.65 27.98 -26.62
C LEU A 34 17.03 26.51 -26.43
N MET A 35 18.28 26.19 -26.08
CA MET A 35 18.70 24.82 -25.80
C MET A 35 18.12 24.24 -24.50
N LYS A 36 17.82 25.08 -23.50
CA LYS A 36 17.16 24.63 -22.26
C LYS A 36 15.68 24.29 -22.43
N ILE A 37 15.06 24.74 -23.53
CA ILE A 37 13.62 24.60 -23.78
C ILE A 37 13.24 23.27 -24.45
N SER A 38 14.22 22.45 -24.85
CA SER A 38 13.99 21.13 -25.43
C SER A 38 13.58 20.12 -24.34
N PRO A 39 12.32 19.67 -24.25
CA PRO A 39 11.95 18.60 -23.33
C PRO A 39 12.55 17.27 -23.81
N SER A 40 13.07 16.48 -22.86
CA SER A 40 13.58 15.12 -23.11
C SER A 40 12.54 14.24 -23.81
N PRO A 41 12.93 13.42 -24.81
CA PRO A 41 11.99 12.52 -25.47
C PRO A 41 11.49 11.44 -24.50
N THR A 42 10.18 11.37 -24.30
CA THR A 42 9.53 10.31 -23.54
C THR A 42 9.66 8.98 -24.29
N ILE A 43 10.44 8.05 -23.75
CA ILE A 43 10.59 6.70 -24.29
C ILE A 43 9.34 5.89 -23.92
N ILE A 44 8.51 5.56 -24.92
CA ILE A 44 7.39 4.64 -24.75
C ILE A 44 7.94 3.21 -24.86
N MET A 45 8.17 2.54 -23.73
CA MET A 45 8.50 1.12 -23.71
C MET A 45 7.24 0.28 -24.01
N PRO A 46 7.27 -0.66 -24.96
CA PRO A 46 6.18 -1.60 -25.16
C PRO A 46 6.09 -2.55 -23.95
N LYS A 47 4.89 -2.66 -23.38
CA LYS A 47 4.55 -3.59 -22.30
C LYS A 47 4.76 -5.03 -22.79
N GLN A 48 5.83 -5.68 -22.34
CA GLN A 48 6.04 -7.11 -22.58
C GLN A 48 4.93 -7.92 -21.88
N PRO A 49 4.48 -9.05 -22.48
CA PRO A 49 3.54 -9.94 -21.82
C PRO A 49 4.21 -10.54 -20.58
N MET A 50 3.64 -10.23 -19.41
CA MET A 50 4.07 -10.76 -18.13
C MET A 50 3.87 -12.28 -18.14
N GLN A 51 4.97 -13.04 -18.29
CA GLN A 51 5.01 -14.41 -17.82
C GLN A 51 4.89 -14.35 -16.30
N MET A 52 3.87 -14.99 -15.74
CA MET A 52 3.74 -15.19 -14.29
C MET A 52 4.86 -16.12 -13.81
N ILE A 53 6.05 -15.56 -13.66
CA ILE A 53 7.05 -16.10 -12.76
C ILE A 53 6.57 -15.66 -11.38
N GLN A 54 6.11 -16.63 -10.58
CA GLN A 54 5.78 -16.46 -9.17
C GLN A 54 7.09 -16.27 -8.38
N GLN A 55 7.87 -15.24 -8.72
CA GLN A 55 8.99 -14.76 -7.94
C GLN A 55 8.43 -13.85 -6.87
N GLY A 56 8.70 -14.21 -5.61
CA GLY A 56 8.15 -13.59 -4.42
C GLY A 56 8.26 -12.07 -4.46
N GLY A 57 7.14 -11.42 -4.79
CA GLY A 57 6.87 -10.07 -4.36
C GLY A 57 6.82 -10.05 -2.83
N ASP A 58 7.15 -8.89 -2.29
CA ASP A 58 7.06 -8.61 -0.87
C ASP A 58 5.60 -8.77 -0.40
N SER A 59 5.25 -9.97 0.06
CA SER A 59 3.90 -10.35 0.50
C SER A 59 3.39 -9.58 1.73
N ARG A 60 4.14 -8.58 2.21
CA ARG A 60 3.72 -7.64 3.27
C ARG A 60 2.41 -6.92 2.93
N TYR A 61 2.16 -6.63 1.64
CA TYR A 61 0.95 -5.93 1.20
C TYR A 61 -0.14 -6.89 0.68
N ASP A 62 0.23 -7.97 0.00
CA ASP A 62 -0.72 -8.92 -0.60
C ASP A 62 -1.30 -9.93 0.40
N ARG A 63 -0.63 -10.16 1.54
CA ARG A 63 -1.05 -11.15 2.53
C ARG A 63 -1.27 -10.45 3.87
N ALA A 64 -2.48 -10.57 4.42
CA ALA A 64 -2.74 -10.36 5.85
C ALA A 64 -1.64 -11.06 6.68
N PRO A 65 -1.11 -10.47 7.78
CA PRO A 65 -0.15 -11.17 8.61
C PRO A 65 -0.87 -12.41 9.10
N GLN A 66 -0.26 -13.58 8.93
CA GLN A 66 -0.89 -14.80 9.42
C GLN A 66 -0.96 -14.64 10.95
N PRO A 67 -2.16 -14.61 11.55
CA PRO A 67 -2.26 -14.62 13.00
C PRO A 67 -1.51 -15.86 13.46
N LEU A 68 -0.68 -15.72 14.52
CA LEU A 68 0.23 -16.72 15.07
C LEU A 68 -0.21 -18.11 14.63
N GLN A 69 0.38 -18.57 13.53
CA GLN A 69 0.05 -19.85 12.96
C GLN A 69 0.81 -20.82 13.82
N ASP A 70 0.22 -21.16 14.97
CA ASP A 70 0.46 -22.44 15.57
C ASP A 70 0.21 -23.40 14.40
N ALA A 71 1.29 -23.95 13.86
CA ALA A 71 1.24 -24.91 12.80
C ALA A 71 0.60 -26.15 13.42
N TRP A 72 -0.72 -26.12 13.58
CA TRP A 72 -1.50 -27.27 13.93
C TRP A 72 -1.18 -28.26 12.82
N PRO A 73 -0.49 -29.38 13.14
CA PRO A 73 -0.22 -30.38 12.13
C PRO A 73 -1.57 -30.71 11.52
N THR A 74 -1.68 -30.59 10.20
CA THR A 74 -2.86 -31.01 9.44
C THR A 74 -3.26 -32.35 10.03
N ALA A 75 -4.41 -32.38 10.74
CA ALA A 75 -4.79 -33.56 11.50
C ALA A 75 -5.04 -34.66 10.46
N GLU A 76 -4.03 -35.51 10.25
CA GLU A 76 -4.17 -36.72 9.45
C GLU A 76 -5.28 -37.52 10.12
N PHE A 77 -6.46 -37.56 9.49
CA PHE A 77 -7.57 -38.35 9.97
C PHE A 77 -7.61 -39.64 9.14
N PRO A 78 -7.44 -40.83 9.73
CA PRO A 78 -7.24 -41.10 11.16
C PRO A 78 -5.78 -40.90 11.64
N PRO A 79 -5.56 -40.45 12.90
CA PRO A 79 -4.23 -40.29 13.45
C PRO A 79 -3.49 -41.63 13.53
N ARG A 80 -2.25 -41.66 13.05
CA ARG A 80 -1.33 -42.81 13.16
C ARG A 80 -0.98 -43.02 14.64
N GLY A 81 -1.82 -43.74 15.37
CA GLY A 81 -1.67 -43.97 16.81
C GLY A 81 -2.93 -44.45 17.53
N GLY A 82 -4.09 -44.46 16.86
CA GLY A 82 -5.35 -44.89 17.45
C GLY A 82 -5.94 -43.84 18.42
N LEU A 83 -7.11 -44.16 18.97
CA LEU A 83 -7.92 -43.28 19.84
C LEU A 83 -7.18 -42.76 21.10
N THR A 84 -6.05 -43.37 21.48
CA THR A 84 -5.22 -42.99 22.63
C THR A 84 -4.27 -41.81 22.34
N SER A 85 -4.13 -41.40 21.08
CA SER A 85 -3.26 -40.29 20.65
C SER A 85 -4.00 -39.00 20.33
N MET A 86 -5.32 -38.94 20.56
CA MET A 86 -6.13 -37.77 20.24
C MET A 86 -5.85 -36.64 21.25
N PRO A 87 -5.31 -35.48 20.83
CA PRO A 87 -5.05 -34.38 21.75
C PRO A 87 -6.35 -33.84 22.37
N ILE A 88 -6.28 -33.44 23.64
CA ILE A 88 -7.43 -33.06 24.48
C ILE A 88 -8.04 -31.69 24.10
N ASN A 89 -7.46 -30.97 23.13
CA ASN A 89 -7.92 -29.63 22.73
C ASN A 89 -8.04 -29.46 21.20
N ILE A 90 -8.83 -30.32 20.56
CA ILE A 90 -9.14 -30.17 19.13
C ILE A 90 -10.39 -29.28 19.02
N PRO A 91 -10.34 -28.17 18.26
CA PRO A 91 -11.52 -27.34 18.03
C PRO A 91 -12.59 -28.14 17.30
N THR A 92 -13.77 -28.28 17.92
CA THR A 92 -14.90 -29.04 17.36
C THR A 92 -15.71 -28.24 16.32
N GLN A 93 -15.53 -26.92 16.27
CA GLN A 93 -16.28 -26.00 15.41
C GLN A 93 -15.57 -25.64 14.09
N GLY A 94 -14.51 -26.37 13.73
CA GLY A 94 -13.66 -26.08 12.57
C GLY A 94 -12.55 -25.08 12.91
N LEU A 95 -11.59 -24.94 11.98
CA LEU A 95 -10.54 -23.93 12.12
C LEU A 95 -11.12 -22.52 11.94
N PRO A 96 -10.59 -21.51 12.64
CA PRO A 96 -11.00 -20.13 12.43
C PRO A 96 -10.73 -19.71 10.98
N ASP A 97 -11.65 -18.92 10.43
CA ASP A 97 -11.49 -18.35 9.10
C ASP A 97 -10.22 -17.49 9.00
N ARG A 98 -9.68 -17.39 7.79
CA ARG A 98 -8.60 -16.45 7.52
C ARG A 98 -9.15 -15.02 7.50
N PHE A 99 -8.36 -14.07 7.97
CA PHE A 99 -8.71 -12.66 7.83
C PHE A 99 -8.76 -12.25 6.36
N GLN A 100 -9.80 -11.50 6.02
CA GLN A 100 -10.06 -10.98 4.68
C GLN A 100 -10.19 -9.46 4.75
N SER A 101 -9.86 -8.77 3.67
CA SER A 101 -10.15 -7.33 3.56
C SER A 101 -11.66 -7.15 3.40
N ILE A 102 -12.28 -6.47 4.35
CA ILE A 102 -13.73 -6.26 4.36
C ILE A 102 -14.11 -4.80 4.10
N GLY A 103 -13.16 -3.88 4.18
CA GLY A 103 -13.45 -2.47 4.00
C GLY A 103 -12.27 -1.57 4.29
N ILE A 104 -12.59 -0.31 4.52
CA ILE A 104 -11.64 0.74 4.92
C ILE A 104 -12.17 1.51 6.12
N ILE A 105 -11.24 2.13 6.85
CA ILE A 105 -11.50 3.02 7.97
C ILE A 105 -10.99 4.40 7.55
N LYS A 106 -11.85 5.41 7.67
CA LYS A 106 -11.48 6.81 7.45
C LYS A 106 -11.28 7.46 8.81
N ALA A 107 -10.03 7.73 9.17
CA ALA A 107 -9.64 8.40 10.41
C ALA A 107 -8.93 9.71 10.06
N ASP A 108 -9.59 10.84 10.28
CA ASP A 108 -9.13 12.18 9.89
C ASP A 108 -8.66 12.24 8.41
N ASN A 109 -7.34 12.38 8.20
CA ASN A 109 -6.67 12.47 6.91
C ASN A 109 -6.08 11.14 6.42
N GLN A 110 -6.33 10.03 7.13
CA GLN A 110 -5.75 8.73 6.86
C GLN A 110 -6.84 7.73 6.50
N VAL A 111 -6.56 6.90 5.49
CA VAL A 111 -7.42 5.79 5.10
C VAL A 111 -6.68 4.50 5.42
N LEU A 112 -7.23 3.71 6.33
CA LEU A 112 -6.63 2.46 6.79
C LEU A 112 -7.46 1.27 6.28
N PRO A 113 -6.83 0.15 5.88
CA PRO A 113 -7.57 -1.05 5.51
C PRO A 113 -8.19 -1.71 6.75
N LEU A 114 -9.42 -2.18 6.62
CA LEU A 114 -10.10 -2.97 7.65
C LEU A 114 -10.11 -4.45 7.24
N TYR A 115 -9.60 -5.29 8.12
CA TYR A 115 -9.62 -6.74 7.96
C TYR A 115 -10.55 -7.39 8.97
N GLY A 116 -11.26 -8.43 8.54
CA GLY A 116 -12.20 -9.17 9.38
C GLY A 116 -12.17 -10.67 9.13
N ARG A 117 -12.55 -11.44 10.15
CA ARG A 117 -12.88 -12.87 10.05
C ARG A 117 -14.00 -13.22 11.02
N ARG A 118 -14.73 -14.32 10.79
CA ARG A 118 -15.65 -14.87 11.79
C ARG A 118 -14.87 -15.53 12.93
N THR A 119 -15.45 -15.48 14.12
CA THR A 119 -14.88 -16.09 15.33
C THR A 119 -15.16 -17.59 15.34
N ALA A 120 -14.22 -18.40 15.83
CA ALA A 120 -14.39 -19.86 15.86
C ALA A 120 -15.53 -20.31 16.80
N GLY A 121 -15.76 -19.59 17.91
CA GLY A 121 -16.75 -19.97 18.93
C GLY A 121 -18.17 -19.42 18.70
N SER A 122 -18.39 -18.55 17.71
CA SER A 122 -19.71 -17.97 17.46
C SER A 122 -19.83 -17.46 16.02
N ARG A 123 -20.93 -17.82 15.34
CA ARG A 123 -21.24 -17.36 13.99
C ARG A 123 -21.55 -15.87 13.88
N ASP A 124 -22.05 -15.28 14.96
CA ASP A 124 -22.53 -13.89 15.00
C ASP A 124 -21.44 -12.91 15.45
N ARG A 125 -20.21 -13.40 15.64
CA ARG A 125 -19.08 -12.62 16.15
C ARG A 125 -17.94 -12.59 15.15
N TRP A 126 -17.28 -11.45 15.10
CA TRP A 126 -16.21 -11.16 14.17
C TRP A 126 -14.98 -10.62 14.88
N ASN A 127 -13.82 -11.03 14.40
CA ASN A 127 -12.55 -10.46 14.79
C ASN A 127 -12.11 -9.44 13.76
N TYR A 128 -11.66 -8.26 14.23
CA TYR A 128 -11.25 -7.16 13.38
C TYR A 128 -9.88 -6.64 13.75
N TYR A 129 -9.09 -6.29 12.74
CA TYR A 129 -7.85 -5.53 12.91
C TYR A 129 -7.65 -4.59 11.73
N THR A 130 -6.81 -3.58 11.93
CA THR A 130 -6.37 -2.67 10.88
C THR A 130 -4.86 -2.67 10.75
N ARG A 131 -4.33 -2.05 9.70
CA ARG A 131 -2.88 -1.87 9.53
C ARG A 131 -2.55 -0.40 9.49
N THR A 132 -1.40 -0.04 10.05
CA THR A 132 -0.84 1.31 9.92
C THR A 132 -0.43 1.61 8.47
N ASP A 133 -0.57 2.86 8.02
CA ASP A 133 -0.20 3.33 6.67
C ASP A 133 1.32 3.61 6.48
N THR A 134 2.15 3.22 7.45
CA THR A 134 3.60 3.46 7.40
C THR A 134 4.27 2.49 6.41
N TYR A 135 5.49 2.82 5.95
CA TYR A 135 6.33 1.96 5.09
C TYR A 135 6.46 0.50 5.58
N ASN A 136 6.34 0.28 6.90
CA ASN A 136 6.20 -1.05 7.47
C ASN A 136 4.83 -1.18 8.15
N PRO A 137 3.83 -1.82 7.50
CA PRO A 137 2.50 -1.93 8.05
C PRO A 137 2.45 -2.92 9.22
N VAL A 138 2.05 -2.43 10.40
CA VAL A 138 1.89 -3.26 11.60
C VAL A 138 0.39 -3.52 11.83
N PRO A 139 -0.03 -4.76 12.13
CA PRO A 139 -1.41 -5.04 12.52
C PRO A 139 -1.71 -4.42 13.89
N VAL A 140 -2.85 -3.73 13.98
CA VAL A 140 -3.31 -3.00 15.16
C VAL A 140 -4.73 -3.47 15.49
N PRO A 141 -5.03 -3.82 16.75
CA PRO A 141 -6.38 -4.19 17.16
C PRO A 141 -7.34 -2.99 17.04
N VAL A 142 -8.60 -3.30 16.79
CA VAL A 142 -9.67 -2.32 16.70
C VAL A 142 -10.64 -2.56 17.85
N GLN A 143 -11.10 -1.48 18.46
CA GLN A 143 -12.16 -1.50 19.45
C GLN A 143 -13.48 -1.04 18.84
N PHE A 144 -14.53 -1.82 19.10
CA PHE A 144 -15.89 -1.46 18.72
C PHE A 144 -16.77 -1.40 19.97
N GLY A 145 -17.30 -0.21 20.26
CA GLY A 145 -18.02 0.07 21.50
C GLY A 145 -17.08 0.04 22.71
N ARG A 146 -17.15 -1.03 23.52
CA ARG A 146 -16.35 -1.21 24.75
C ARG A 146 -15.58 -2.54 24.77
N ARG A 147 -15.33 -3.12 23.60
CA ARG A 147 -14.71 -4.43 23.45
C ARG A 147 -13.56 -4.37 22.48
N ASP A 148 -12.51 -5.12 22.78
CA ASP A 148 -11.43 -5.41 21.85
C ASP A 148 -11.86 -6.50 20.86
N CYS A 149 -11.87 -6.14 19.59
CA CYS A 149 -12.29 -7.02 18.50
C CYS A 149 -11.22 -8.03 18.09
N MET A 150 -10.05 -8.04 18.73
CA MET A 150 -9.03 -9.07 18.53
C MET A 150 -9.07 -10.17 19.60
N SER A 151 -9.97 -10.05 20.58
CA SER A 151 -10.18 -11.05 21.64
C SER A 151 -10.82 -12.36 21.14
N ASP A 152 -10.74 -13.44 21.92
CA ASP A 152 -11.33 -14.75 21.57
C ASP A 152 -12.85 -14.72 21.35
N THR A 153 -13.55 -13.75 21.98
CA THR A 153 -14.99 -13.58 21.82
C THR A 153 -15.36 -12.73 20.59
N GLY A 154 -14.44 -11.88 20.15
CA GLY A 154 -14.65 -10.91 19.08
C GLY A 154 -15.72 -9.85 19.38
N CYS A 155 -16.07 -9.12 18.34
CA CYS A 155 -17.06 -8.04 18.31
C CYS A 155 -18.31 -8.43 17.50
N GLN A 156 -19.34 -7.59 17.59
CA GLN A 156 -20.49 -7.66 16.67
C GLN A 156 -20.06 -7.23 15.26
N GLU A 157 -20.86 -7.61 14.27
CA GLU A 157 -20.59 -7.26 12.88
C GLU A 157 -20.66 -5.74 12.68
N ILE A 158 -19.57 -5.16 12.18
CA ILE A 158 -19.47 -3.71 11.93
C ILE A 158 -20.13 -3.38 10.59
N MET A 159 -21.03 -2.41 10.60
CA MET A 159 -21.72 -1.91 9.41
C MET A 159 -20.99 -0.70 8.81
N SER A 160 -21.32 -0.36 7.56
CA SER A 160 -20.78 0.83 6.90
C SER A 160 -21.31 2.10 7.57
N GLY A 161 -20.43 3.05 7.88
CA GLY A 161 -20.75 4.32 8.53
C GLY A 161 -20.60 4.32 10.06
N GLU A 162 -20.30 3.18 10.67
CA GLU A 162 -20.09 3.08 12.12
C GLU A 162 -18.74 3.65 12.55
N SER A 163 -18.66 4.12 13.80
CA SER A 163 -17.43 4.64 14.40
C SER A 163 -16.73 3.55 15.21
N ILE A 164 -15.44 3.38 14.95
CA ILE A 164 -14.57 2.42 15.64
C ILE A 164 -13.35 3.14 16.20
N HIS A 165 -12.80 2.63 17.29
CA HIS A 165 -11.60 3.17 17.92
C HIS A 165 -10.38 2.32 17.56
N ILE A 166 -9.25 2.98 17.27
CA ILE A 166 -8.01 2.33 16.86
C ILE A 166 -6.96 2.53 17.95
N ASP A 167 -6.66 1.46 18.68
CA ASP A 167 -5.89 1.53 19.94
C ASP A 167 -4.49 2.11 19.76
N ALA A 168 -3.75 1.71 18.73
CA ALA A 168 -2.38 2.19 18.55
C ALA A 168 -2.29 3.66 18.07
N LEU A 169 -3.36 4.18 17.48
CA LEU A 169 -3.41 5.58 17.02
C LEU A 169 -4.12 6.49 18.01
N GLY A 170 -4.90 5.93 18.95
CA GLY A 170 -5.75 6.69 19.87
C GLY A 170 -6.82 7.52 19.14
N LYS A 171 -7.23 7.07 17.94
CA LYS A 171 -8.13 7.80 17.05
C LYS A 171 -9.41 7.01 16.81
N GLU A 172 -10.50 7.74 16.60
CA GLU A 172 -11.73 7.19 16.07
C GLU A 172 -11.80 7.36 14.56
N GLY A 173 -12.36 6.36 13.87
CA GLY A 173 -12.54 6.37 12.44
C GLY A 173 -13.89 5.83 12.03
N LYS A 174 -14.40 6.30 10.88
CA LYS A 174 -15.63 5.79 10.28
C LYS A 174 -15.34 4.64 9.32
N THR A 175 -16.06 3.55 9.45
CA THR A 175 -15.93 2.40 8.56
C THR A 175 -16.66 2.59 7.24
N ASN A 176 -16.12 1.99 6.19
CA ASN A 176 -16.81 1.77 4.93
C ASN A 176 -16.57 0.33 4.49
N ILE A 177 -17.61 -0.49 4.63
CA ILE A 177 -17.56 -1.93 4.37
C ILE A 177 -17.84 -2.19 2.88
N TYR A 178 -17.05 -3.06 2.27
CA TYR A 178 -17.24 -3.51 0.91
C TYR A 178 -18.51 -4.35 0.80
N GLN A 179 -19.26 -4.14 -0.28
CA GLN A 179 -20.39 -5.00 -0.59
C GLN A 179 -19.86 -6.35 -1.04
N MET A 180 -20.18 -7.39 -0.27
CA MET A 180 -19.88 -8.76 -0.69
C MET A 180 -20.89 -9.17 -1.76
N ASP A 181 -20.37 -9.65 -2.88
CA ASP A 181 -21.21 -10.23 -3.93
C ASP A 181 -21.90 -11.47 -3.35
N GLY A 182 -23.21 -11.61 -3.62
CA GLY A 182 -24.01 -12.69 -3.05
C GLY A 182 -23.54 -14.07 -3.53
N PRO A 183 -24.08 -15.17 -2.96
CA PRO A 183 -23.79 -16.49 -3.46
C PRO A 183 -24.19 -16.58 -4.94
N LYS A 184 -23.19 -16.76 -5.81
CA LYS A 184 -23.41 -17.00 -7.24
C LYS A 184 -23.51 -18.49 -7.48
N TYR A 185 -24.58 -18.91 -8.16
CA TYR A 185 -24.69 -20.27 -8.65
C TYR A 185 -23.81 -20.46 -9.89
N ILE A 186 -23.35 -21.69 -10.13
CA ILE A 186 -22.73 -22.07 -11.39
C ILE A 186 -23.87 -22.36 -12.37
N PRO A 187 -24.08 -21.55 -13.43
CA PRO A 187 -25.11 -21.85 -14.41
C PRO A 187 -24.78 -23.17 -15.11
N GLY A 188 -25.70 -24.13 -15.09
CA GLY A 188 -25.60 -25.40 -15.83
C GLY A 188 -25.40 -26.68 -15.00
N LEU A 189 -25.35 -26.59 -13.66
CA LEU A 189 -25.49 -27.76 -12.77
C LEU A 189 -26.96 -27.84 -12.31
N ILE A 190 -27.77 -28.57 -13.07
CA ILE A 190 -29.07 -29.11 -12.63
C ILE A 190 -29.04 -30.61 -12.92
#